data_AF-A0A533ST90-F1
#
_entry.id   AF-A0A533ST90-F1
#
_cell.length_a   1.000
_cell.length_b   1.000
_cell.length_c   1.000
_cell.angle_alpha   90.00
_cell.angle_beta   90.00
_cell.angle_gamma   90.00
#
_symmetry.space_group_name_H-M   'P 1'
#
loop_
_entity.id
_entity.type
_entity.pdbx_description
1 polymer ?
#
loop_
_entity_poly.entity_id
_entity_poly.type
_entity_poly.pdbx_seq_one_letter_code
_entity_poly.pdbx_strand_id
1 'polypeptide(L)'
;LLTLLAFLAGSYVLQHKNRLVWIGLVVICALGFFTVPIMLYAFGGLMAWLLVSALAGDLRQEYPSRRDFLRWWAVAGAAVALLTLLLYTPVLVVSGPSALFANQFVSGLPWDQFLTRMQAGWHLTWSDWMVGVPPALQILLAAGVIAGLALHRRISRFQIPTQLPMLAWIALVLLVQRSDTLSKLWVFLDTLFLIWAAGGLAALAGRIRLPARLRVSAPGLAAGLALAVLCLFPLRESFSQPAPLALDQSDTRITMEHLAQVIRPGDMIVVDIPVDAKIQYYAMVAGIPQTYFYLPKQGERPFERAFLVVAPSFNQTPTSVLEQRMLEPATFDLAGSHLESDFGVYRVYRVLPAAMDQ
;
A
#
# COMPACT_ATOMS: atom_id res chain seq x y z
N LEU A 1 -0.33 6.95 8.32
CA LEU A 1 0.12 7.61 9.58
C LEU A 1 1.60 7.98 9.56
N LEU A 2 2.53 7.03 9.41
CA LEU A 2 3.99 7.31 9.47
C LEU A 2 4.44 8.39 8.47
N THR A 3 3.90 8.39 7.25
CA THR A 3 4.10 9.47 6.27
C THR A 3 3.78 10.86 6.85
N LEU A 4 2.62 11.03 7.49
CA LEU A 4 2.22 12.33 8.05
C LEU A 4 3.13 12.75 9.20
N LEU A 5 3.49 11.81 10.07
CA LEU A 5 4.44 12.07 11.16
C LEU A 5 5.81 12.48 10.63
N ALA A 6 6.28 11.84 9.55
CA ALA A 6 7.54 12.19 8.90
C ALA A 6 7.48 13.60 8.30
N PHE A 7 6.41 13.97 7.60
CA PHE A 7 6.23 15.33 7.07
C PHE A 7 6.09 16.38 8.18
N LEU A 8 5.41 16.05 9.29
CA LEU A 8 5.31 16.93 10.46
C LEU A 8 6.70 17.17 11.07
N ALA A 9 7.45 16.10 11.34
CA ALA A 9 8.82 16.16 11.85
C ALA A 9 9.74 16.91 10.89
N GLY A 10 9.65 16.64 9.59
CA GLY A 10 10.36 17.36 8.53
C GLY A 10 10.12 18.86 8.55
N SER A 11 8.84 19.25 8.65
CA SER A 11 8.45 20.66 8.74
C SER A 11 9.01 21.35 9.99
N TYR A 12 9.18 20.60 11.08
CA TYR A 12 9.75 21.08 12.32
C TYR A 12 11.28 21.22 12.23
N VAL A 13 11.99 20.20 11.71
CA VAL A 13 13.47 20.23 11.61
C VAL A 13 13.97 21.26 10.60
N LEU A 14 13.16 21.65 9.62
CA LEU A 14 13.50 22.75 8.71
C LEU A 14 13.57 24.10 9.45
N GLN A 15 12.82 24.23 10.55
CA GLN A 15 12.72 25.47 11.33
C GLN A 15 13.55 25.45 12.61
N HIS A 16 13.73 24.27 13.22
CA HIS A 16 14.38 24.13 14.52
C HIS A 16 15.47 23.07 14.49
N LYS A 17 16.62 23.37 15.08
CA LYS A 17 17.71 22.41 15.20
C LYS A 17 17.50 21.52 16.43
N ASN A 18 16.67 20.49 16.28
CA ASN A 18 16.32 19.59 17.36
C ASN A 18 16.75 18.14 17.10
N ARG A 19 17.67 17.65 17.92
CA ARG A 19 18.23 16.29 17.80
C ARG A 19 17.18 15.20 18.01
N LEU A 20 16.26 15.39 18.96
CA LEU A 20 15.22 14.41 19.25
C LEU A 20 14.26 14.25 18.06
N VAL A 21 13.94 15.35 17.38
CA VAL A 21 13.07 15.30 16.20
C VAL A 21 13.79 14.67 15.00
N TRP A 22 15.08 14.90 14.81
CA TRP A 22 15.88 14.17 13.81
C TRP A 22 15.93 12.67 14.10
N ILE A 23 16.14 12.26 15.36
CA ILE A 23 16.11 10.84 15.75
C ILE A 23 14.73 10.25 15.53
N GLY A 24 13.67 10.96 15.94
CA GLY A 24 12.29 10.55 15.72
C GLY A 24 11.97 10.37 14.23
N LEU A 25 12.42 11.30 13.39
CA LEU A 25 12.28 11.21 11.93
C LEU A 25 12.97 9.94 11.38
N VAL A 26 14.19 9.64 11.84
CA VAL A 26 14.91 8.42 11.44
C VAL A 26 14.12 7.17 11.81
N VAL A 27 13.64 7.08 13.06
CA VAL A 27 12.87 5.92 13.55
C VAL A 27 11.56 5.77 12.79
N ILE A 28 10.79 6.86 12.64
CA ILE A 28 9.51 6.86 11.90
C ILE A 28 9.70 6.38 10.46
N CYS A 29 10.73 6.88 9.77
CA CYS A 29 11.00 6.50 8.39
C CYS A 29 11.49 5.06 8.27
N ALA A 30 12.40 4.60 9.13
CA ALA A 30 12.89 3.22 9.11
C ALA A 30 11.78 2.21 9.43
N LEU A 31 10.93 2.48 10.42
CA LEU A 31 9.73 1.68 10.69
C LEU A 31 8.76 1.71 9.50
N GLY A 32 8.61 2.87 8.85
CA GLY A 32 7.81 2.98 7.64
C GLY A 32 8.30 2.07 6.53
N PHE A 33 9.60 2.08 6.24
CA PHE A 33 10.21 1.16 5.27
C PHE A 33 10.02 -0.30 5.66
N PHE A 34 10.23 -0.64 6.94
CA PHE A 34 10.06 -2.01 7.43
C PHE A 34 8.62 -2.50 7.31
N THR A 35 7.63 -1.63 7.54
CA THR A 35 6.22 -1.99 7.36
C THR A 35 5.84 -2.16 5.90
N VAL A 36 6.20 -1.19 5.05
CA VAL A 36 5.86 -1.20 3.62
C VAL A 36 6.93 -0.46 2.81
N PRO A 37 7.58 -1.10 1.81
CA PRO A 37 8.62 -0.47 0.99
C PRO A 37 8.19 0.82 0.25
N ILE A 38 6.88 1.02 0.06
CA ILE A 38 6.27 2.22 -0.54
C ILE A 38 6.63 3.49 0.25
N MET A 39 7.09 3.37 1.50
CA MET A 39 7.67 4.49 2.25
C MET A 39 8.79 5.21 1.48
N LEU A 40 9.44 4.57 0.50
CA LEU A 40 10.42 5.18 -0.41
C LEU A 40 9.91 6.47 -1.07
N TYR A 41 8.66 6.48 -1.54
CA TYR A 41 8.08 7.64 -2.23
C TYR A 41 7.88 8.80 -1.26
N ALA A 42 7.30 8.52 -0.09
CA ALA A 42 7.06 9.52 0.95
C ALA A 42 8.38 10.06 1.54
N PHE A 43 9.29 9.17 1.93
CA PHE A 43 10.58 9.53 2.52
C PHE A 43 11.44 10.30 1.54
N GLY A 44 11.61 9.82 0.31
CA GLY A 44 12.44 10.52 -0.66
C GLY A 44 11.80 11.83 -1.12
N GLY A 45 10.47 11.91 -1.20
CA GLY A 45 9.76 13.17 -1.44
C GLY A 45 9.97 14.19 -0.32
N LEU A 46 9.95 13.72 0.94
CA LEU A 46 10.29 14.54 2.10
C LEU A 46 11.75 15.01 2.06
N MET A 47 12.69 14.10 1.81
CA MET A 47 14.12 14.43 1.75
C MET A 47 14.43 15.39 0.59
N ALA A 48 13.78 15.22 -0.57
CA ALA A 48 13.89 16.12 -1.70
C ALA A 48 13.35 17.52 -1.35
N TRP A 49 12.20 17.60 -0.68
CA TRP A 49 11.66 18.87 -0.21
C TRP A 49 12.60 19.57 0.78
N LEU A 50 13.10 18.86 1.79
CA LEU A 50 14.06 19.42 2.75
C LEU A 50 15.34 19.92 2.08
N LEU A 51 15.86 19.17 1.11
CA LEU A 51 17.03 19.55 0.34
C LEU A 51 16.78 20.82 -0.48
N VAL A 52 15.70 20.87 -1.26
CA VAL A 52 15.38 22.03 -2.09
C VAL A 52 15.09 23.26 -1.22
N SER A 53 14.38 23.11 -0.10
CA SER A 53 14.17 24.18 0.87
C SER A 53 15.49 24.70 1.46
N ALA A 54 16.42 23.82 1.82
CA ALA A 54 17.73 24.22 2.33
C ALA A 54 18.57 24.98 1.28
N LEU A 55 18.53 24.54 0.02
CA LEU A 55 19.23 25.19 -1.10
C LEU A 55 18.62 26.55 -1.44
N ALA A 56 17.29 26.67 -1.35
CA ALA A 56 16.57 27.93 -1.52
C ALA A 56 16.78 28.92 -0.37
N GLY A 57 17.39 28.47 0.74
CA GLY A 57 17.62 29.32 1.92
C GLY A 57 16.41 29.46 2.82
N ASP A 58 15.45 28.52 2.76
CA ASP A 58 14.26 28.45 3.62
C ASP A 58 14.56 27.90 5.02
N LEU A 59 15.80 28.08 5.49
CA LEU A 59 16.26 27.66 6.82
C LEU A 59 16.12 28.82 7.80
N ARG A 60 15.63 28.56 9.01
CA ARG A 60 15.64 29.53 10.10
C ARG A 60 17.02 29.64 10.76
N GLN A 61 17.22 30.72 11.50
CA GLN A 61 18.50 31.13 12.11
C GLN A 61 19.12 30.11 13.10
N GLU A 62 18.39 29.07 13.53
CA GLU A 62 18.92 28.06 14.45
C GLU A 62 20.01 27.16 13.84
N TYR A 63 20.06 27.04 12.51
CA TYR A 63 21.16 26.37 11.84
C TYR A 63 22.29 27.37 11.56
N PRO A 64 23.52 27.14 12.07
CA PRO A 64 24.65 28.03 11.86
C PRO A 64 25.02 28.20 10.38
N SER A 65 24.74 27.20 9.55
CA SER A 65 24.99 27.25 8.11
C SER A 65 24.14 26.23 7.36
N ARG A 66 24.00 26.43 6.05
CA ARG A 66 23.40 25.43 5.13
C ARG A 66 24.14 24.10 5.18
N ARG A 67 25.47 24.13 5.33
CA ARG A 67 26.30 22.91 5.42
C ARG A 67 25.99 22.10 6.68
N ASP A 68 25.72 22.76 7.80
CA ASP A 68 25.32 22.07 9.04
C ASP A 68 23.97 21.36 8.84
N PHE A 69 22.97 22.02 8.26
CA PHE A 69 21.70 21.36 7.92
C PHE A 69 21.88 20.17 6.97
N LEU A 70 22.66 20.33 5.89
CA LEU A 70 22.93 19.25 4.93
C LEU A 70 23.66 18.07 5.57
N ARG A 71 24.50 18.30 6.58
CA ARG A 71 25.11 17.24 7.38
C ARG A 71 24.04 16.46 8.16
N TRP A 72 23.12 17.14 8.85
CA TRP A 72 22.02 16.47 9.57
C TRP A 72 21.13 15.68 8.61
N TRP A 73 20.78 16.28 7.47
CA TRP A 73 20.03 15.64 6.39
C TRP A 73 20.73 14.36 5.90
N ALA A 74 22.03 14.42 5.59
CA ALA A 74 22.79 13.28 5.11
C ALA A 74 22.93 12.18 6.17
N VAL A 75 23.22 12.56 7.42
CA VAL A 75 23.32 11.61 8.55
C VAL A 75 21.97 10.94 8.80
N ALA A 76 20.86 11.68 8.77
CA ALA A 76 19.53 11.11 8.93
C ALA A 76 19.19 10.15 7.78
N GLY A 77 19.49 10.50 6.53
CA GLY A 77 19.28 9.62 5.38
C GLY A 77 20.08 8.32 5.48
N ALA A 78 21.37 8.42 5.84
CA ALA A 78 22.22 7.25 6.07
C ALA A 78 21.72 6.39 7.24
N ALA A 79 21.28 7.02 8.34
CA ALA A 79 20.76 6.31 9.49
C ALA A 79 19.44 5.58 9.19
N VAL A 80 18.53 6.18 8.41
CA VAL A 80 17.31 5.51 7.94
C VAL A 80 17.66 4.29 7.09
N ALA A 81 18.58 4.42 6.14
CA ALA A 81 19.01 3.30 5.30
C ALA A 81 19.62 2.16 6.13
N LEU A 82 20.54 2.49 7.06
CA LEU A 82 21.19 1.51 7.93
C LEU A 82 20.19 0.80 8.85
N LEU A 83 19.30 1.56 9.50
CA LEU A 83 18.30 1.00 10.41
C LEU A 83 17.28 0.14 9.65
N THR A 84 16.89 0.55 8.44
CA THR A 84 16.04 -0.26 7.55
C THR A 84 16.73 -1.56 7.19
N LEU A 85 18.00 -1.52 6.77
CA LEU A 85 18.76 -2.73 6.44
C LEU A 85 18.89 -3.68 7.63
N LEU A 86 19.11 -3.13 8.83
CA LEU A 86 19.14 -3.90 10.07
C LEU A 86 17.79 -4.61 10.33
N LEU A 87 16.68 -3.90 10.18
CA LEU A 87 15.34 -4.48 10.35
C LEU A 87 15.02 -5.56 9.31
N TYR A 88 15.54 -5.41 8.08
CA TYR A 88 15.41 -6.41 7.02
C TYR A 88 16.42 -7.57 7.10
N THR A 89 17.37 -7.53 8.03
CA THR A 89 18.41 -8.57 8.17
C THR A 89 17.83 -9.98 8.30
N PRO A 90 16.79 -10.25 9.11
CA PRO A 90 16.20 -11.59 9.19
C PRO A 90 15.67 -12.09 7.83
N VAL A 91 15.03 -11.22 7.05
CA VAL A 91 14.52 -11.55 5.71
C VAL A 91 15.67 -11.82 4.75
N LEU A 92 16.72 -11.02 4.80
CA LEU A 92 17.91 -11.19 3.96
C LEU A 92 18.65 -12.50 4.27
N VAL A 93 18.71 -12.91 5.54
CA VAL A 93 19.38 -14.15 5.96
C VAL A 93 18.54 -15.38 5.61
N VAL A 94 17.22 -15.34 5.81
CA VAL A 94 16.35 -16.51 5.60
C VAL A 94 15.94 -16.68 4.14
N SER A 95 15.52 -15.60 3.48
CA SER A 95 14.95 -15.63 2.12
C SER A 95 15.95 -15.21 1.04
N GLY A 96 17.10 -14.68 1.45
CA GLY A 96 18.12 -14.16 0.54
C GLY A 96 17.81 -12.76 -0.01
N PRO A 97 18.81 -12.08 -0.62
CA PRO A 97 18.63 -10.74 -1.20
C PRO A 97 17.67 -10.70 -2.39
N SER A 98 17.57 -11.80 -3.15
CA SER A 98 16.68 -11.89 -4.32
C SER A 98 15.21 -11.70 -3.96
N ALA A 99 14.80 -12.11 -2.75
CA ALA A 99 13.44 -11.91 -2.28
C ALA A 99 13.04 -10.42 -2.21
N LEU A 100 14.00 -9.52 -1.97
CA LEU A 100 13.76 -8.08 -1.91
C LEU A 100 13.95 -7.38 -3.25
N PHE A 101 14.99 -7.75 -4.01
CA PHE A 101 15.41 -6.99 -5.20
C PHE A 101 15.03 -7.62 -6.54
N ALA A 102 14.77 -8.92 -6.58
CA ALA A 102 14.53 -9.68 -7.81
C ALA A 102 13.12 -10.31 -7.86
N ASN A 103 12.20 -9.84 -7.01
CA ASN A 103 10.82 -10.30 -7.07
C ASN A 103 10.06 -9.59 -8.19
N GLN A 104 9.02 -10.25 -8.69
CA GLN A 104 8.15 -9.77 -9.78
C GLN A 104 7.49 -8.41 -9.51
N PHE A 105 7.39 -7.97 -8.25
CA PHE A 105 6.77 -6.70 -7.90
C PHE A 105 7.74 -5.51 -8.00
N VAL A 106 9.05 -5.77 -8.02
CA VAL A 106 10.11 -4.75 -8.11
C VAL A 106 10.82 -4.78 -9.47
N SER A 107 10.69 -5.88 -10.22
CA SER A 107 11.21 -5.97 -11.59
C SER A 107 10.58 -4.90 -12.49
N GLY A 108 11.42 -4.10 -13.15
CA GLY A 108 10.96 -3.04 -14.03
C GLY A 108 10.31 -3.60 -15.30
N LEU A 109 9.18 -3.01 -15.68
CA LEU A 109 8.46 -3.34 -16.89
C LEU A 109 9.15 -2.74 -18.14
N PRO A 110 8.94 -3.35 -19.33
CA PRO A 110 9.20 -2.70 -20.61
C PRO A 110 8.50 -1.34 -20.71
N TRP A 111 9.08 -0.39 -21.44
CA TRP A 111 8.61 1.00 -21.48
C TRP A 111 7.17 1.16 -21.99
N ASP A 112 6.82 0.41 -23.03
CA ASP A 112 5.48 0.36 -23.60
C ASP A 112 4.47 -0.13 -22.56
N GLN A 113 4.75 -1.25 -21.90
CA GLN A 113 3.89 -1.80 -20.87
C GLN A 113 3.79 -0.87 -19.65
N PHE A 114 4.91 -0.28 -19.23
CA PHE A 114 4.97 0.66 -18.12
C PHE A 114 4.07 1.88 -18.37
N LEU A 115 4.16 2.53 -19.54
CA LEU A 115 3.35 3.70 -19.84
C LEU A 115 1.86 3.37 -19.90
N THR A 116 1.49 2.23 -20.52
CA THR A 116 0.10 1.76 -20.56
C THR A 116 -0.43 1.47 -19.16
N ARG A 117 0.34 0.76 -18.31
CA ARG A 117 -0.06 0.46 -16.93
C ARG A 117 -0.10 1.71 -16.05
N MET A 118 0.81 2.66 -16.26
CA MET A 118 0.83 3.93 -15.56
C MET A 118 -0.45 4.74 -15.84
N GLN A 119 -0.84 4.86 -17.11
CA GLN A 119 -2.08 5.56 -17.48
C GLN A 119 -3.31 4.88 -16.87
N ALA A 120 -3.43 3.55 -17.01
CA ALA A 120 -4.53 2.79 -16.42
C ALA A 120 -4.55 2.92 -14.88
N GLY A 121 -3.38 2.83 -14.25
CA GLY A 121 -3.21 2.96 -12.81
C GLY A 121 -3.67 4.32 -12.27
N TRP A 122 -3.51 5.41 -13.04
CA TRP A 122 -3.92 6.75 -12.57
C TRP A 122 -5.43 6.87 -12.54
N HIS A 123 -6.10 6.35 -13.56
CA HIS A 123 -7.56 6.31 -13.61
C HIS A 123 -8.14 5.44 -12.48
N LEU A 124 -7.56 4.27 -12.24
CA LEU A 124 -7.95 3.39 -11.12
C LEU A 124 -7.71 4.07 -9.78
N THR A 125 -6.53 4.67 -9.57
CA THR A 125 -6.20 5.38 -8.33
C THR A 125 -7.16 6.54 -8.06
N TRP A 126 -7.45 7.35 -9.07
CA TRP A 126 -8.41 8.44 -8.94
C TRP A 126 -9.81 7.93 -8.62
N SER A 127 -10.24 6.87 -9.30
CA SER A 127 -11.53 6.23 -9.04
C SER A 127 -11.60 5.72 -7.61
N ASP A 128 -10.54 5.06 -7.12
CA ASP A 128 -10.44 4.50 -5.77
C ASP A 128 -10.47 5.58 -4.69
N TRP A 129 -9.75 6.70 -4.88
CA TRP A 129 -9.77 7.82 -3.93
C TRP A 129 -11.11 8.56 -3.91
N MET A 130 -11.80 8.58 -5.05
CA MET A 130 -13.05 9.32 -5.23
C MET A 130 -14.28 8.42 -5.18
N VAL A 131 -14.17 7.17 -4.68
CA VAL A 131 -15.31 6.27 -4.50
C VAL A 131 -16.37 6.97 -3.64
N GLY A 132 -17.59 7.05 -4.17
CA GLY A 132 -18.70 7.73 -3.51
C GLY A 132 -18.64 9.26 -3.51
N VAL A 133 -17.58 9.89 -4.04
CA VAL A 133 -17.46 11.35 -4.08
C VAL A 133 -18.15 11.90 -5.32
N PRO A 134 -19.16 12.79 -5.21
CA PRO A 134 -19.83 13.37 -6.39
C PRO A 134 -18.84 14.13 -7.29
N PRO A 135 -19.00 14.11 -8.63
CA PRO A 135 -18.06 14.75 -9.55
C PRO A 135 -17.77 16.23 -9.26
N ALA A 136 -18.79 16.98 -8.82
CA ALA A 136 -18.63 18.38 -8.42
C ALA A 136 -17.64 18.56 -7.25
N LEU A 137 -17.67 17.66 -6.26
CA LEU A 137 -16.76 17.69 -5.13
C LEU A 137 -15.35 17.23 -5.54
N GLN A 138 -15.23 16.28 -6.47
CA GLN A 138 -13.94 15.88 -7.05
C GLN A 138 -13.24 17.07 -7.74
N ILE A 139 -13.98 17.81 -8.57
CA ILE A 139 -13.48 19.04 -9.21
C ILE A 139 -13.08 20.07 -8.17
N LEU A 140 -13.89 20.25 -7.11
CA LEU A 140 -13.57 21.19 -6.03
C LEU A 140 -12.28 20.81 -5.29
N LEU A 141 -12.06 19.53 -4.99
CA LEU A 141 -10.83 19.04 -4.36
C LEU A 141 -9.61 19.26 -5.26
N ALA A 142 -9.72 18.93 -6.55
CA ALA A 142 -8.66 19.17 -7.54
C ALA A 142 -8.33 20.67 -7.65
N ALA A 143 -9.35 21.53 -7.74
CA ALA A 143 -9.20 22.98 -7.74
C ALA A 143 -8.53 23.48 -6.44
N GLY A 144 -8.84 22.86 -5.30
CA GLY A 144 -8.18 23.08 -4.03
C GLY A 144 -6.68 22.85 -4.09
N VAL A 145 -6.23 21.70 -4.63
CA VAL A 145 -4.80 21.39 -4.75
C VAL A 145 -4.09 22.41 -5.65
N ILE A 146 -4.69 22.73 -6.80
CA ILE A 146 -4.16 23.72 -7.75
C ILE A 146 -4.06 25.10 -7.08
N ALA A 147 -5.10 25.53 -6.37
CA ALA A 147 -5.11 26.80 -5.64
C ALA A 147 -4.08 26.81 -4.51
N GLY A 148 -3.89 25.69 -3.81
CA GLY A 148 -2.87 25.53 -2.77
C GLY A 148 -1.46 25.74 -3.31
N LEU A 149 -1.18 25.25 -4.51
CA LEU A 149 0.08 25.47 -5.20
C LEU A 149 0.22 26.92 -5.70
N ALA A 150 -0.79 27.44 -6.39
CA ALA A 150 -0.77 28.80 -6.96
C ALA A 150 -0.69 29.89 -5.87
N LEU A 151 -1.31 29.64 -4.73
CA LEU A 151 -1.37 30.55 -3.59
C LEU A 151 -0.37 30.17 -2.48
N HIS A 152 0.54 29.22 -2.75
CA HIS A 152 1.45 28.66 -1.75
C HIS A 152 2.18 29.73 -0.93
N ARG A 153 2.75 30.73 -1.61
CA ARG A 153 3.50 31.84 -0.98
C ARG A 153 2.67 32.66 0.03
N ARG A 154 1.34 32.60 -0.03
CA ARG A 154 0.45 33.33 0.88
C ARG A 154 -0.04 32.49 2.05
N ILE A 155 -0.16 31.18 1.87
CA ILE A 155 -0.73 30.27 2.87
C ILE A 155 0.32 29.51 3.67
N SER A 156 1.48 29.29 3.07
CA SER A 156 2.55 28.52 3.66
C SER A 156 3.58 29.44 4.32
N ARG A 157 4.11 28.98 5.44
CA ARG A 157 5.29 29.56 6.09
C ARG A 157 6.60 29.17 5.40
N PHE A 158 6.55 28.22 4.47
CA PHE A 158 7.68 27.72 3.70
C PHE A 158 7.70 28.35 2.31
N GLN A 159 8.89 28.55 1.75
CA GLN A 159 9.05 29.13 0.42
C GLN A 159 8.78 28.11 -0.69
N ILE A 160 9.16 26.85 -0.45
CA ILE A 160 9.06 25.77 -1.42
C ILE A 160 7.83 24.91 -1.12
N PRO A 161 6.89 24.77 -2.07
CA PRO A 161 5.76 23.87 -1.92
C PRO A 161 6.22 22.42 -1.86
N THR A 162 5.76 21.66 -0.86
CA THR A 162 6.07 20.23 -0.69
C THR A 162 5.66 19.40 -1.90
N GLN A 163 4.61 19.82 -2.61
CA GLN A 163 4.08 19.18 -3.80
C GLN A 163 5.15 18.98 -4.88
N LEU A 164 5.92 20.03 -5.20
CA LEU A 164 6.80 20.00 -6.38
C LEU A 164 8.01 19.06 -6.20
N PRO A 165 8.81 19.15 -5.12
CA PRO A 165 9.93 18.23 -4.92
C PRO A 165 9.45 16.78 -4.73
N MET A 166 8.29 16.58 -4.09
CA MET A 166 7.75 15.24 -3.91
C MET A 166 7.28 14.63 -5.24
N LEU A 167 6.53 15.37 -6.07
CA LEU A 167 6.11 14.87 -7.38
C LEU A 167 7.32 14.63 -8.30
N ALA A 168 8.35 15.48 -8.24
CA ALA A 168 9.60 15.27 -8.96
C ALA A 168 10.32 14.00 -8.50
N TRP A 169 10.39 13.74 -7.19
CA TRP A 169 10.95 12.50 -6.65
C TRP A 169 10.14 11.27 -7.07
N ILE A 170 8.83 11.32 -6.95
CA ILE A 170 7.95 10.22 -7.38
C ILE A 170 8.16 9.92 -8.86
N ALA A 171 8.18 10.94 -9.71
CA ALA A 171 8.44 10.79 -11.14
C ALA A 171 9.81 10.14 -11.39
N LEU A 172 10.87 10.58 -10.68
CA LEU A 172 12.20 9.99 -10.78
C LEU A 172 12.19 8.50 -10.41
N VAL A 173 11.60 8.14 -9.26
CA VAL A 173 11.52 6.75 -8.81
C VAL A 173 10.76 5.89 -9.81
N LEU A 174 9.64 6.38 -10.34
CA LEU A 174 8.85 5.66 -11.33
C LEU A 174 9.60 5.45 -12.65
N LEU A 175 10.32 6.45 -13.14
CA LEU A 175 11.10 6.34 -14.37
C LEU A 175 12.29 5.37 -14.22
N VAL A 176 12.86 5.27 -13.02
CA VAL A 176 13.97 4.36 -12.72
C VAL A 176 13.48 2.93 -12.46
N GLN A 177 12.49 2.76 -11.58
CA GLN A 177 12.01 1.42 -11.19
C GLN A 177 11.09 0.81 -12.25
N ARG A 178 10.26 1.62 -12.93
CA ARG A 178 9.24 1.15 -13.89
C ARG A 178 8.38 0.00 -13.35
N SER A 179 8.13 0.00 -12.05
CA SER A 179 7.32 -1.01 -11.37
C SER A 179 5.84 -0.85 -11.73
N ASP A 180 5.07 -1.93 -11.59
CA ASP A 180 3.63 -1.88 -11.81
C ASP A 180 2.94 -0.93 -10.82
N THR A 181 2.23 0.06 -11.34
CA THR A 181 1.66 1.15 -10.55
C THR A 181 0.25 0.84 -10.04
N LEU A 182 0.12 -0.20 -9.23
CA LEU A 182 -1.12 -0.56 -8.54
C LEU A 182 -1.62 0.60 -7.65
N SER A 183 -2.94 0.78 -7.50
CA SER A 183 -3.55 1.86 -6.70
C SER A 183 -2.97 2.00 -5.30
N LYS A 184 -2.58 0.88 -4.67
CA LYS A 184 -1.97 0.85 -3.33
C LYS A 184 -0.67 1.65 -3.21
N LEU A 185 0.06 1.86 -4.31
CA LEU A 185 1.28 2.70 -4.33
C LEU A 185 1.00 4.15 -4.00
N TRP A 186 -0.22 4.61 -4.27
CA TRP A 186 -0.60 6.01 -4.16
C TRP A 186 -1.22 6.34 -2.81
N VAL A 187 -1.61 5.34 -2.01
CA VAL A 187 -2.37 5.55 -0.76
C VAL A 187 -1.69 6.53 0.21
N PHE A 188 -0.36 6.61 0.23
CA PHE A 188 0.34 7.59 1.07
C PHE A 188 0.07 9.05 0.66
N LEU A 189 -0.24 9.29 -0.62
CA LEU A 189 -0.47 10.59 -1.21
C LEU A 189 -1.91 11.06 -0.99
N ASP A 190 -2.87 10.16 -0.78
CA ASP A 190 -4.28 10.49 -0.57
C ASP A 190 -4.47 11.51 0.57
N THR A 191 -3.92 11.20 1.75
CA THR A 191 -4.05 12.14 2.88
C THR A 191 -3.33 13.47 2.63
N LEU A 192 -2.19 13.45 1.93
CA LEU A 192 -1.48 14.68 1.56
C LEU A 192 -2.27 15.50 0.53
N PHE A 193 -2.91 14.84 -0.44
CA PHE A 193 -3.80 15.43 -1.41
C PHE A 193 -4.95 16.16 -0.73
N LEU A 194 -5.61 15.53 0.25
CA LEU A 194 -6.67 16.16 1.03
C LEU A 194 -6.18 17.37 1.84
N ILE A 195 -5.01 17.29 2.47
CA ILE A 195 -4.40 18.43 3.19
C ILE A 195 -4.12 19.59 2.23
N TRP A 196 -3.59 19.31 1.04
CA TRP A 196 -3.31 20.34 0.03
C TRP A 196 -4.59 20.95 -0.53
N ALA A 197 -5.59 20.12 -0.81
CA ALA A 197 -6.90 20.55 -1.26
C ALA A 197 -7.55 21.49 -0.24
N ALA A 198 -7.58 21.07 1.03
CA ALA A 198 -8.12 21.87 2.13
C ALA A 198 -7.38 23.21 2.29
N GLY A 199 -6.04 23.20 2.25
CA GLY A 199 -5.24 24.41 2.34
C GLY A 199 -5.53 25.42 1.23
N GLY A 200 -5.67 24.96 -0.01
CA GLY A 200 -6.00 25.83 -1.14
C GLY A 200 -7.44 26.32 -1.14
N LEU A 201 -8.41 25.47 -0.77
CA LEU A 201 -9.81 25.89 -0.62
C LEU A 201 -9.96 26.93 0.50
N ALA A 202 -9.29 26.75 1.63
CA ALA A 202 -9.24 27.74 2.70
C ALA A 202 -8.64 29.08 2.21
N ALA A 203 -7.59 29.02 1.38
CA ALA A 203 -6.98 30.19 0.76
C ALA A 203 -7.96 30.96 -0.12
N LEU A 204 -8.76 30.24 -0.93
CA LEU A 204 -9.77 30.83 -1.82
C LEU A 204 -10.92 31.42 -1.00
N ALA A 205 -11.42 30.68 -0.01
CA ALA A 205 -12.49 31.14 0.88
C ALA A 205 -12.10 32.42 1.62
N GLY A 206 -10.85 32.54 2.08
CA GLY A 206 -10.32 33.74 2.72
C GLY A 206 -10.31 34.99 1.83
N ARG A 207 -10.42 34.85 0.50
CA ARG A 207 -10.55 35.99 -0.44
C ARG A 207 -11.98 36.49 -0.58
N ILE A 208 -12.97 35.70 -0.21
CA ILE A 208 -14.36 36.09 -0.27
C ILE A 208 -14.60 37.11 0.83
N ARG A 209 -14.94 38.36 0.45
CA ARG A 209 -15.27 39.43 1.40
C ARG A 209 -16.64 39.16 2.01
N LEU A 210 -16.66 38.33 3.05
CA LEU A 210 -17.88 38.10 3.83
C LEU A 210 -18.16 39.32 4.72
N PRO A 211 -19.44 39.70 4.89
CA PRO A 211 -19.83 40.77 5.81
C PRO A 211 -19.40 40.42 7.25
N ALA A 212 -19.05 41.42 8.06
CA ALA A 212 -18.43 41.26 9.38
C ALA A 212 -19.17 40.31 10.33
N ARG A 213 -20.50 40.19 10.18
CA ARG A 213 -21.36 39.28 10.97
C ARG A 213 -21.15 37.79 10.66
N LEU A 214 -20.62 37.45 9.49
CA LEU A 214 -20.35 36.07 9.06
C LEU A 214 -18.87 35.68 9.21
N ARG A 215 -17.98 36.64 9.52
CA ARG A 215 -16.52 36.44 9.48
C ARG A 215 -15.95 35.54 10.58
N VAL A 216 -16.61 35.43 11.73
CA VAL A 216 -16.07 34.70 12.90
C VAL A 216 -16.60 33.26 12.98
N SER A 217 -17.64 32.91 12.22
CA SER A 217 -18.19 31.54 12.15
C SER A 217 -18.05 30.87 10.78
N ALA A 218 -17.97 31.62 9.68
CA ALA A 218 -18.01 31.02 8.33
C ALA A 218 -16.87 30.03 8.01
N PRO A 219 -15.59 30.24 8.39
CA PRO A 219 -14.53 29.28 8.11
C PRO A 219 -14.70 27.99 8.93
N GLY A 220 -15.06 28.11 10.20
CA GLY A 220 -15.31 26.97 11.08
C GLY A 220 -16.57 26.19 10.71
N LEU A 221 -17.62 26.89 10.24
CA LEU A 221 -18.89 26.29 9.83
C LEU A 221 -18.79 25.67 8.43
N ALA A 222 -18.03 26.27 7.51
CA ALA A 222 -17.69 25.66 6.22
C ALA A 222 -16.77 24.44 6.40
N ALA A 223 -15.77 24.51 7.28
CA ALA A 223 -14.95 23.37 7.64
C ALA A 223 -15.77 22.27 8.33
N GLY A 224 -16.69 22.65 9.22
CA GLY A 224 -17.61 21.72 9.89
C GLY A 224 -18.60 21.05 8.93
N LEU A 225 -19.14 21.78 7.96
CA LEU A 225 -20.00 21.24 6.90
C LEU A 225 -19.22 20.35 5.93
N ALA A 226 -18.02 20.76 5.53
CA ALA A 226 -17.15 19.93 4.69
C ALA A 226 -16.78 18.63 5.42
N LEU A 227 -16.43 18.71 6.71
CA LEU A 227 -16.17 17.55 7.56
C LEU A 227 -17.42 16.68 7.70
N ALA A 228 -18.59 17.27 7.94
CA ALA A 228 -19.86 16.54 8.03
C ALA A 228 -20.18 15.83 6.71
N VAL A 229 -20.05 16.47 5.55
CA VAL A 229 -20.27 15.84 4.24
C VAL A 229 -19.25 14.72 4.01
N LEU A 230 -17.97 14.96 4.31
CA LEU A 230 -16.90 13.97 4.18
C LEU A 230 -17.02 12.80 5.17
N CYS A 231 -17.69 12.98 6.32
CA CYS A 231 -17.95 11.89 7.27
C CYS A 231 -19.27 11.16 6.98
N LEU A 232 -20.33 11.87 6.58
CA LEU A 232 -21.65 11.28 6.35
C LEU A 232 -21.70 10.42 5.08
N PHE A 233 -20.93 10.78 4.04
CA PHE A 233 -20.93 10.01 2.79
C PHE A 233 -20.29 8.62 2.93
N PRO A 234 -19.07 8.49 3.52
CA PRO A 234 -18.48 7.18 3.78
C PRO A 234 -19.26 6.36 4.80
N LEU A 235 -19.91 7.01 5.79
CA LEU A 235 -20.80 6.31 6.71
C LEU A 235 -21.98 5.69 5.97
N ARG A 236 -22.64 6.43 5.06
CA ARG A 236 -23.72 5.89 4.22
C ARG A 236 -23.25 4.68 3.43
N GLU A 237 -22.11 4.78 2.74
CA GLU A 237 -21.55 3.66 1.96
C GLU A 237 -21.17 2.46 2.84
N SER A 238 -20.57 2.72 4.01
CA SER A 238 -20.19 1.69 4.97
C SER A 238 -21.41 0.97 5.57
N PHE A 239 -22.54 1.67 5.71
CA PHE A 239 -23.80 1.08 6.17
C PHE A 239 -24.62 0.43 5.04
N SER A 240 -24.43 0.83 3.77
CA SER A 240 -25.11 0.22 2.63
C SER A 240 -24.40 -1.00 2.08
N GLN A 241 -23.10 -1.18 2.37
CA GLN A 241 -22.41 -2.44 2.17
C GLN A 241 -22.84 -3.40 3.28
N PRO A 242 -23.58 -4.49 3.01
CA PRO A 242 -23.84 -5.48 4.03
C PRO A 242 -22.50 -5.96 4.55
N ALA A 243 -22.23 -5.75 5.84
CA ALA A 243 -20.98 -6.16 6.45
C ALA A 243 -20.77 -7.65 6.12
N PRO A 244 -19.68 -8.04 5.42
CA PRO A 244 -19.38 -9.46 5.19
C PRO A 244 -19.09 -10.22 6.48
N LEU A 245 -19.15 -9.53 7.62
CA LEU A 245 -19.03 -9.99 9.00
C LEU A 245 -20.28 -10.70 9.52
N ALA A 246 -21.18 -11.17 8.64
CA ALA A 246 -22.09 -12.22 9.04
C ALA A 246 -21.25 -13.46 9.36
N LEU A 247 -20.98 -13.60 10.66
CA LEU A 247 -20.40 -14.74 11.39
C LEU A 247 -21.18 -16.05 11.20
N ASP A 248 -22.02 -16.14 10.18
CA ASP A 248 -22.48 -17.43 9.70
C ASP A 248 -21.25 -18.19 9.24
N GLN A 249 -21.16 -19.48 9.54
CA GLN A 249 -19.96 -20.28 9.38
C GLN A 249 -19.41 -20.14 7.96
N SER A 250 -18.49 -19.19 7.74
CA SER A 250 -18.16 -18.83 6.37
C SER A 250 -17.67 -20.09 5.68
N ASP A 251 -18.09 -20.34 4.45
CA ASP A 251 -17.75 -21.56 3.68
C ASP A 251 -16.29 -21.98 3.86
N THR A 252 -15.38 -21.00 4.02
CA THR A 252 -13.97 -21.16 4.38
C THR A 252 -13.74 -22.01 5.63
N ARG A 253 -14.43 -21.71 6.73
CA ARG A 253 -14.34 -22.44 8.00
C ARG A 253 -14.81 -23.88 7.85
N ILE A 254 -15.99 -24.09 7.24
CA ILE A 254 -16.54 -25.43 7.01
C ILE A 254 -15.58 -26.24 6.11
N THR A 255 -15.06 -25.62 5.05
CA THR A 255 -14.08 -26.25 4.15
C THR A 255 -12.84 -26.71 4.94
N MET A 256 -12.30 -25.88 5.83
CA MET A 256 -11.09 -26.23 6.60
C MET A 256 -11.37 -27.23 7.72
N GLU A 257 -12.51 -27.14 8.40
CA GLU A 257 -12.93 -28.13 9.40
C GLU A 257 -13.15 -29.51 8.76
N HIS A 258 -13.68 -29.56 7.52
CA HIS A 258 -13.76 -30.79 6.75
C HIS A 258 -12.37 -31.32 6.36
N LEU A 259 -11.50 -30.47 5.80
CA LEU A 259 -10.14 -30.88 5.44
C LEU A 259 -9.35 -31.42 6.65
N ALA A 260 -9.51 -30.83 7.83
CA ALA A 260 -8.86 -31.30 9.05
C ALA A 260 -9.22 -32.75 9.42
N GLN A 261 -10.38 -33.26 8.96
CA GLN A 261 -10.82 -34.63 9.20
C GLN A 261 -10.26 -35.64 8.20
N VAL A 262 -9.91 -35.19 6.98
CA VAL A 262 -9.52 -36.08 5.87
C VAL A 262 -8.03 -36.01 5.52
N ILE A 263 -7.35 -34.94 5.95
CA ILE A 263 -5.93 -34.72 5.69
C ILE A 263 -5.06 -35.70 6.48
N ARG A 264 -3.99 -36.17 5.85
CA ARG A 264 -3.04 -37.15 6.38
C ARG A 264 -1.61 -36.68 6.16
N PRO A 265 -0.63 -37.18 6.94
CA PRO A 265 0.78 -36.91 6.66
C PRO A 265 1.13 -37.25 5.21
N GLY A 266 1.82 -36.36 4.52
CA GLY A 266 2.14 -36.50 3.09
C GLY A 266 1.15 -35.82 2.14
N ASP A 267 0.03 -35.29 2.63
CA ASP A 267 -0.86 -34.47 1.80
C ASP A 267 -0.32 -33.03 1.63
N MET A 268 -0.87 -32.33 0.64
CA MET A 268 -0.62 -30.90 0.38
C MET A 268 -1.94 -30.18 0.15
N ILE A 269 -2.04 -28.92 0.59
CA ILE A 269 -3.15 -28.02 0.27
C ILE A 269 -2.62 -26.91 -0.63
N VAL A 270 -3.23 -26.76 -1.82
CA VAL A 270 -2.93 -25.67 -2.73
C VAL A 270 -4.13 -24.75 -2.82
N VAL A 271 -3.90 -23.47 -2.54
CA VAL A 271 -4.91 -22.42 -2.56
C VAL A 271 -4.30 -21.16 -3.13
N ASP A 272 -5.10 -20.32 -3.77
CA ASP A 272 -4.63 -19.14 -4.50
C ASP A 272 -5.23 -17.83 -3.98
N ILE A 273 -4.61 -16.71 -4.36
CA ILE A 273 -5.12 -15.36 -4.10
C ILE A 273 -6.48 -15.20 -4.80
N PRO A 274 -7.48 -14.55 -4.19
CA PRO A 274 -7.40 -13.76 -2.95
C PRO A 274 -7.84 -14.48 -1.67
N VAL A 275 -8.12 -15.78 -1.75
CA VAL A 275 -8.73 -16.54 -0.63
C VAL A 275 -7.71 -17.24 0.26
N ASP A 276 -6.46 -17.33 -0.19
CA ASP A 276 -5.36 -18.03 0.48
C ASP A 276 -5.14 -17.60 1.93
N ALA A 277 -5.06 -16.30 2.22
CA ALA A 277 -4.85 -15.82 3.59
C ALA A 277 -6.00 -16.24 4.53
N LYS A 278 -7.24 -16.18 4.03
CA LYS A 278 -8.42 -16.59 4.79
C LYS A 278 -8.43 -18.11 5.03
N ILE A 279 -8.10 -18.89 4.01
CA ILE A 279 -7.99 -20.35 4.07
C ILE A 279 -6.90 -20.78 5.05
N GLN A 280 -5.70 -20.20 4.97
CA GLN A 280 -4.60 -20.50 5.90
C GLN A 280 -4.94 -20.15 7.35
N TYR A 281 -5.64 -19.03 7.58
CA TYR A 281 -6.13 -18.67 8.91
C TYR A 281 -7.09 -19.73 9.46
N TYR A 282 -8.11 -20.12 8.71
CA TYR A 282 -9.07 -21.12 9.18
C TYR A 282 -8.48 -22.53 9.25
N ALA A 283 -7.47 -22.84 8.44
CA ALA A 283 -6.71 -24.08 8.55
C ALA A 283 -5.97 -24.14 9.89
N MET A 284 -5.32 -23.04 10.30
CA MET A 284 -4.67 -22.93 11.60
C MET A 284 -5.68 -23.06 12.76
N VAL A 285 -6.86 -22.43 12.64
CA VAL A 285 -7.94 -22.57 13.63
C VAL A 285 -8.46 -24.01 13.72
N ALA A 286 -8.53 -24.72 12.58
CA ALA A 286 -8.92 -26.13 12.51
C ALA A 286 -7.80 -27.11 12.92
N GLY A 287 -6.62 -26.60 13.32
CA GLY A 287 -5.49 -27.43 13.76
C GLY A 287 -4.65 -28.04 12.62
N ILE A 288 -4.82 -27.58 11.38
CA ILE A 288 -4.00 -28.00 10.24
C ILE A 288 -2.66 -27.24 10.29
N PRO A 289 -1.51 -27.93 10.41
CA PRO A 289 -0.19 -27.31 10.38
C PRO A 289 0.08 -26.54 9.08
N GLN A 290 0.85 -25.45 9.17
CA GLN A 290 1.29 -24.68 7.99
C GLN A 290 2.14 -25.50 7.02
N THR A 291 2.68 -26.65 7.46
CA THR A 291 3.48 -27.52 6.61
C THR A 291 2.75 -28.09 5.41
N TYR A 292 1.42 -28.19 5.48
CA TYR A 292 0.57 -28.63 4.37
C TYR A 292 0.47 -27.59 3.24
N PHE A 293 0.82 -26.33 3.50
CA PHE A 293 0.81 -25.25 2.51
C PHE A 293 2.20 -24.95 1.94
N TYR A 294 3.26 -25.63 2.41
CA TYR A 294 4.58 -25.49 1.81
C TYR A 294 4.60 -26.15 0.44
N LEU A 295 4.78 -25.32 -0.57
CA LEU A 295 4.92 -25.77 -1.94
C LEU A 295 6.29 -26.44 -2.12
N PRO A 296 6.36 -27.61 -2.78
CA PRO A 296 7.61 -28.22 -3.20
C PRO A 296 8.53 -27.21 -3.88
N LYS A 297 9.83 -27.29 -3.61
CA LYS A 297 10.81 -26.75 -4.56
C LYS A 297 10.74 -27.60 -5.83
N GLN A 298 10.90 -26.97 -7.00
CA GLN A 298 10.93 -27.66 -8.30
C GLN A 298 11.89 -28.88 -8.22
N GLY A 299 11.38 -30.07 -8.55
CA GLY A 299 12.15 -31.33 -8.57
C GLY A 299 12.02 -32.22 -7.34
N GLU A 300 11.43 -31.73 -6.23
CA GLU A 300 11.07 -32.58 -5.09
C GLU A 300 9.63 -33.09 -5.28
N ARG A 301 9.35 -34.37 -4.98
CA ARG A 301 7.99 -34.94 -4.89
C ARG A 301 7.57 -35.05 -3.42
N PRO A 302 7.07 -33.98 -2.78
CA PRO A 302 6.78 -34.00 -1.35
C PRO A 302 5.34 -34.40 -1.02
N PHE A 303 4.51 -34.79 -2.00
CA PHE A 303 3.11 -35.07 -1.75
C PHE A 303 2.62 -36.40 -2.32
N GLU A 304 1.78 -37.08 -1.53
CA GLU A 304 1.04 -38.27 -1.94
C GLU A 304 -0.31 -37.89 -2.55
N ARG A 305 -0.94 -36.83 -2.02
CA ARG A 305 -2.22 -36.28 -2.50
C ARG A 305 -2.21 -34.76 -2.33
N ALA A 306 -2.82 -34.06 -3.28
CA ALA A 306 -3.02 -32.62 -3.21
C ALA A 306 -4.51 -32.29 -3.14
N PHE A 307 -4.88 -31.37 -2.25
CA PHE A 307 -6.20 -30.75 -2.18
C PHE A 307 -6.12 -29.36 -2.79
N LEU A 308 -6.69 -29.20 -3.97
CA LEU A 308 -6.79 -27.90 -4.65
C LEU A 308 -8.08 -27.22 -4.19
N VAL A 309 -7.94 -26.14 -3.44
CA VAL A 309 -9.07 -25.33 -2.97
C VAL A 309 -9.32 -24.23 -4.00
N VAL A 310 -10.39 -24.38 -4.76
CA VAL A 310 -10.77 -23.50 -5.87
C VAL A 310 -11.95 -22.64 -5.44
N ALA A 311 -11.91 -21.33 -5.71
CA ALA A 311 -13.03 -20.42 -5.52
C ALA A 311 -13.59 -19.96 -6.88
N PRO A 312 -14.64 -20.63 -7.41
CA PRO A 312 -15.19 -20.32 -8.73
C PRO A 312 -15.69 -18.88 -8.89
N SER A 313 -16.08 -18.22 -7.79
CA SER A 313 -16.48 -16.81 -7.78
C SER A 313 -15.36 -15.85 -8.24
N PHE A 314 -14.11 -16.31 -8.22
CA PHE A 314 -12.94 -15.58 -8.73
C PHE A 314 -12.43 -16.14 -10.07
N ASN A 315 -13.26 -16.90 -10.81
CA ASN A 315 -12.88 -17.59 -12.05
C ASN A 315 -11.70 -18.56 -11.90
N GLN A 316 -11.49 -19.08 -10.69
CA GLN A 316 -10.44 -20.06 -10.45
C GLN A 316 -10.85 -21.44 -10.98
N THR A 317 -9.87 -22.17 -11.47
CA THR A 317 -9.93 -23.57 -11.89
C THR A 317 -8.77 -24.34 -11.23
N PRO A 318 -8.82 -25.68 -11.15
CA PRO A 318 -7.68 -26.47 -10.67
C PRO A 318 -6.35 -26.08 -11.35
N THR A 319 -6.37 -25.92 -12.67
CA THR A 319 -5.19 -25.52 -13.46
C THR A 319 -4.72 -24.11 -13.09
N SER A 320 -5.63 -23.13 -13.03
CA SER A 320 -5.22 -21.75 -12.75
C SER A 320 -4.61 -21.58 -11.37
N VAL A 321 -5.11 -22.33 -10.36
CA VAL A 321 -4.56 -22.30 -8.99
C VAL A 321 -3.12 -22.82 -8.96
N LEU A 322 -2.80 -23.85 -9.76
CA LEU A 322 -1.44 -24.37 -9.88
C LEU A 322 -0.53 -23.37 -10.59
N GLU A 323 -0.96 -22.85 -11.75
CA GLU A 323 -0.18 -21.90 -12.56
C GLU A 323 0.13 -20.61 -11.79
N GLN A 324 -0.85 -20.05 -11.08
CA GLN A 324 -0.65 -18.84 -10.27
C GLN A 324 0.30 -19.04 -9.09
N ARG A 325 0.42 -20.28 -8.62
CA ARG A 325 1.40 -20.69 -7.61
C ARG A 325 2.74 -21.12 -8.19
N MET A 326 2.94 -20.95 -9.51
CA MET A 326 4.15 -21.36 -10.23
C MET A 326 4.45 -22.85 -10.06
N LEU A 327 3.40 -23.67 -9.91
CA LEU A 327 3.49 -25.12 -9.91
C LEU A 327 3.22 -25.63 -11.31
N GLU A 328 4.04 -26.56 -11.77
CA GLU A 328 3.88 -27.16 -13.10
C GLU A 328 2.64 -28.07 -13.12
N PRO A 329 1.58 -27.74 -13.88
CA PRO A 329 0.35 -28.54 -13.90
C PRO A 329 0.59 -30.00 -14.31
N ALA A 330 1.63 -30.26 -15.11
CA ALA A 330 2.04 -31.60 -15.53
C ALA A 330 2.49 -32.51 -14.37
N THR A 331 2.80 -31.97 -13.20
CA THR A 331 3.12 -32.76 -11.99
C THR A 331 1.87 -33.29 -11.28
N PHE A 332 0.69 -32.84 -11.69
CA PHE A 332 -0.60 -33.17 -11.11
C PHE A 332 -1.45 -33.94 -12.13
N ASP A 333 -2.05 -35.06 -11.73
CA ASP A 333 -3.02 -35.78 -12.55
C ASP A 333 -4.37 -35.04 -12.55
N LEU A 334 -4.43 -33.95 -13.32
CA LEU A 334 -5.64 -33.14 -13.44
C LEU A 334 -6.77 -33.89 -14.16
N ALA A 335 -6.44 -34.86 -15.02
CA ALA A 335 -7.44 -35.68 -15.71
C ALA A 335 -8.15 -36.65 -14.75
N GLY A 336 -7.39 -37.21 -13.80
CA GLY A 336 -7.91 -38.02 -12.70
C GLY A 336 -8.42 -37.22 -11.50
N SER A 337 -8.48 -35.88 -11.60
CA SER A 337 -8.94 -35.04 -10.49
C SER A 337 -10.41 -35.31 -10.14
N HIS A 338 -10.68 -35.38 -8.84
CA HIS A 338 -12.01 -35.68 -8.30
C HIS A 338 -12.47 -34.53 -7.42
N LEU A 339 -13.70 -34.07 -7.63
CA LEU A 339 -14.33 -33.12 -6.70
C LEU A 339 -14.62 -33.85 -5.38
N GLU A 340 -13.82 -33.56 -4.35
CA GLU A 340 -13.95 -34.15 -3.02
C GLU A 340 -15.15 -33.57 -2.27
N SER A 341 -15.35 -32.26 -2.36
CA SER A 341 -16.45 -31.56 -1.69
C SER A 341 -16.72 -30.19 -2.32
N ASP A 342 -17.99 -29.75 -2.24
CA ASP A 342 -18.46 -28.42 -2.62
C ASP A 342 -19.08 -27.75 -1.39
N PHE A 343 -18.53 -26.59 -1.01
CA PHE A 343 -18.94 -25.80 0.14
C PHE A 343 -19.51 -24.45 -0.29
N GLY A 344 -20.11 -24.36 -1.49
CA GLY A 344 -20.67 -23.10 -2.00
C GLY A 344 -19.60 -22.23 -2.65
N VAL A 345 -18.93 -21.38 -1.88
CA VAL A 345 -17.86 -20.51 -2.40
C VAL A 345 -16.61 -21.31 -2.79
N TYR A 346 -16.38 -22.47 -2.16
CA TYR A 346 -15.19 -23.30 -2.40
C TYR A 346 -15.54 -24.67 -2.94
N ARG A 347 -14.74 -25.10 -3.91
CA ARG A 347 -14.70 -26.48 -4.40
C ARG A 347 -13.33 -27.07 -4.10
N VAL A 348 -13.30 -28.21 -3.45
CA VAL A 348 -12.06 -28.91 -3.11
C VAL A 348 -11.88 -30.07 -4.06
N TYR A 349 -10.82 -30.03 -4.85
CA TYR A 349 -10.44 -31.12 -5.75
C TYR A 349 -9.31 -31.93 -5.13
N ARG A 350 -9.46 -33.25 -5.10
CA ARG A 350 -8.37 -34.16 -4.76
C ARG A 350 -7.65 -34.56 -6.03
N VAL A 351 -6.33 -34.42 -6.02
CA VAL A 351 -5.46 -34.68 -7.16
C VAL A 351 -4.27 -35.53 -6.71
N LEU A 352 -3.91 -36.49 -7.54
CA LEU A 352 -2.73 -37.34 -7.33
C LEU A 352 -1.53 -36.79 -8.11
N PRO A 353 -0.29 -37.17 -7.74
CA PRO A 353 0.87 -36.92 -8.57
C PRO A 353 0.67 -37.55 -9.95
N ALA A 354 1.05 -36.84 -11.01
CA ALA A 354 1.07 -37.43 -12.35
C ALA A 354 2.01 -38.66 -12.37
N ALA A 355 1.57 -39.73 -13.03
CA ALA A 355 2.43 -40.87 -13.30
C ALA A 355 3.67 -40.35 -14.05
N MET A 356 4.86 -40.57 -13.49
CA MET A 356 6.08 -40.28 -14.23
C MET A 356 6.17 -41.36 -15.30
N ASP A 357 6.11 -40.97 -16.57
CA ASP A 357 6.58 -41.84 -17.66
C ASP A 357 8.01 -42.25 -17.27
N GLN A 358 8.18 -43.53 -16.90
CA GLN A 358 9.46 -44.09 -16.49
C GLN A 358 10.39 -44.26 -17.68
#